data_AF-A0A955K1B2-F1
#
_entry.id   AF-A0A955K1B2-F1
#
_cell.length_a   1.000
_cell.length_b   1.000
_cell.length_c   1.000
_cell.angle_alpha   90.00
_cell.angle_beta   90.00
_cell.angle_gamma   90.00
#
_symmetry.space_group_name_H-M   'P 1'
#
loop_
_entity.id
_entity.type
_entity.pdbx_description
1 polymer ?
#
loop_
_entity_poly.entity_id
_entity_poly.type
_entity_poly.pdbx_seq_one_letter_code
_entity_poly.pdbx_strand_id
1 'polypeptide(L)'
;MSSNNVKIGHLITKIRQERGLTQAEFARRLGTSQSAVNRIEQGKQNLSLETIARISTALGKDIVTLNHPKSLSFEINGGKELHGEITMKSSKNATVAILAASLLNKGTTYIENAPRIEEVFRLLEVLESIGVHVKWIKGTDLEIKPPAKLRLDRIDAEAAKKTRSIIMFIGAIMHYHNEFEIPFAGGCHLGKRTIAAHQFALEQFGVFIETQSGKYVIKVGKKQPENVTMYEMGDTATENALLAAAMTKGKTTIRFAASNYMVQDLCLFLQKLGVKIDGIGTATLTVHGVDKIQKRVKYHPAEDPLEAMLFISVAAITNSKITIKRCS
;
A
#
# COMPACT_ATOMS: atom_id res chain seq x y z
N MET A 1 -27.05 39.00 -0.51
CA MET A 1 -26.77 37.85 0.39
C MET A 1 -25.62 37.05 -0.21
N SER A 2 -24.61 36.67 0.56
CA SER A 2 -23.39 36.08 -0.01
C SER A 2 -23.68 34.71 -0.63
N SER A 3 -23.18 34.45 -1.84
CA SER A 3 -23.25 33.16 -2.54
C SER A 3 -22.76 31.98 -1.66
N ASN A 4 -21.89 32.27 -0.69
CA ASN A 4 -21.25 31.27 0.16
C ASN A 4 -22.19 30.71 1.24
N ASN A 5 -23.07 31.53 1.84
CA ASN A 5 -23.99 31.04 2.87
C ASN A 5 -25.01 30.04 2.31
N VAL A 6 -25.44 30.25 1.06
CA VAL A 6 -26.36 29.34 0.35
C VAL A 6 -25.67 28.00 0.06
N LYS A 7 -24.41 28.02 -0.40
CA LYS A 7 -23.61 26.80 -0.62
C LYS A 7 -23.40 26.00 0.67
N ILE A 8 -23.09 26.68 1.78
CA ILE A 8 -22.94 26.04 3.10
C ILE A 8 -24.27 25.43 3.56
N GLY A 9 -25.39 26.14 3.39
CA GLY A 9 -26.72 25.62 3.72
C GLY A 9 -27.10 24.35 2.95
N HIS A 10 -26.80 24.31 1.64
CA HIS A 10 -27.01 23.10 0.82
C HIS A 10 -26.12 21.94 1.27
N LEU A 11 -24.86 22.20 1.62
CA LEU A 11 -23.93 21.18 2.12
C LEU A 11 -24.42 20.57 3.45
N ILE A 12 -24.86 21.41 4.38
CA ILE A 12 -25.44 20.99 5.67
C ILE A 12 -26.68 20.12 5.44
N THR A 13 -27.57 20.54 4.55
CA THR A 13 -28.78 19.77 4.17
C THR A 13 -28.41 18.38 3.66
N LYS A 14 -27.46 18.30 2.71
CA LYS A 14 -27.02 17.05 2.11
C LYS A 14 -26.44 16.09 3.15
N ILE A 15 -25.52 16.57 4.00
CA ILE A 15 -24.87 15.75 5.03
C ILE A 15 -25.89 15.26 6.07
N ARG A 16 -26.85 16.12 6.48
CA ARG A 16 -27.91 15.73 7.40
C ARG A 16 -28.76 14.60 6.83
N GLN A 17 -29.15 14.70 5.55
CA GLN A 17 -29.92 13.67 4.85
C GLN A 17 -29.14 12.37 4.67
N GLU A 18 -27.86 12.43 4.30
CA GLU A 18 -26.96 11.26 4.24
C GLU A 18 -26.90 10.50 5.57
N ARG A 19 -27.09 11.20 6.70
CA ARG A 19 -27.13 10.62 8.04
C ARG A 19 -28.53 10.24 8.53
N GLY A 20 -29.56 10.39 7.70
CA GLY A 20 -30.94 10.05 8.03
C GLY A 20 -31.55 10.91 9.14
N LEU A 21 -31.01 12.09 9.41
CA LEU A 21 -31.48 12.95 10.51
C LEU A 21 -32.60 13.89 10.03
N THR A 22 -33.67 14.01 10.81
CA THR A 22 -34.67 15.07 10.63
C THR A 22 -34.11 16.43 11.08
N GLN A 23 -34.70 17.54 10.60
CA GLN A 23 -34.30 18.88 11.07
C GLN A 23 -34.48 19.05 12.59
N ALA A 24 -35.52 18.42 13.16
CA ALA A 24 -35.81 18.48 14.60
C ALA A 24 -34.75 17.74 15.43
N GLU A 25 -34.33 16.55 15.00
CA GLU A 25 -33.25 15.79 15.66
C GLU A 25 -31.90 16.50 15.53
N PHE A 26 -31.63 17.08 14.37
CA PHE A 26 -30.42 17.85 14.17
C PHE A 26 -30.39 19.12 15.04
N ALA A 27 -31.52 19.82 15.17
CA ALA A 27 -31.66 20.97 16.06
C ALA A 27 -31.39 20.59 17.53
N ARG A 28 -31.90 19.44 17.98
CA ARG A 28 -31.64 18.91 19.32
C ARG A 28 -30.15 18.64 19.56
N ARG A 29 -29.45 18.03 18.60
CA ARG A 29 -28.00 17.78 18.67
C ARG A 29 -27.17 19.06 18.67
N LEU A 30 -27.63 20.07 17.93
CA LEU A 30 -26.96 21.36 17.84
C LEU A 30 -27.25 22.27 19.04
N GLY A 31 -28.25 21.95 19.87
CA GLY A 31 -28.71 22.81 20.97
C GLY A 31 -29.37 24.09 20.47
N THR A 32 -30.20 23.99 19.42
CA THR A 32 -30.93 25.12 18.83
C THR A 32 -32.36 24.72 18.42
N SER A 33 -33.12 25.63 17.82
CA SER A 33 -34.49 25.36 17.35
C SER A 33 -34.54 24.84 15.91
N GLN A 34 -35.57 24.04 15.58
CA GLN A 34 -35.80 23.57 14.21
C GLN A 34 -35.92 24.73 13.21
N SER A 35 -36.55 25.83 13.61
CA SER A 35 -36.65 27.05 12.80
C SER A 35 -35.29 27.68 12.52
N ALA A 36 -34.33 27.60 13.46
CA ALA A 36 -32.96 28.05 13.23
C ALA A 36 -32.24 27.14 12.22
N VAL A 37 -32.35 25.82 12.36
CA VAL A 37 -31.80 24.86 11.38
C VAL A 37 -32.34 25.12 9.97
N ASN A 38 -33.64 25.36 9.82
CA ASN A 38 -34.23 25.67 8.50
C ASN A 38 -33.66 26.96 7.89
N ARG A 39 -33.41 28.01 8.69
CA ARG A 39 -32.77 29.24 8.20
C ARG A 39 -31.31 29.02 7.80
N ILE A 40 -30.59 28.18 8.53
CA ILE A 40 -29.21 27.78 8.23
C ILE A 40 -29.15 27.02 6.90
N GLU A 41 -30.03 26.03 6.71
CA GLU A 41 -30.10 25.23 5.48
C GLU A 41 -30.48 26.05 4.24
N GLN A 42 -31.32 27.08 4.41
CA GLN A 42 -31.67 28.02 3.34
C GLN A 42 -30.60 29.10 3.10
N GLY A 43 -29.48 29.10 3.85
CA GLY A 43 -28.43 30.12 3.74
C GLY A 43 -28.87 31.52 4.19
N LYS A 44 -29.98 31.63 4.90
CA LYS A 44 -30.59 32.89 5.38
C LYS A 44 -30.06 33.34 6.74
N GLN A 45 -29.10 32.61 7.30
CA GLN A 45 -28.48 32.90 8.59
C GLN A 45 -26.97 33.09 8.42
N ASN A 46 -26.44 34.16 9.01
CA ASN A 46 -24.99 34.34 9.11
C ASN A 46 -24.47 33.42 10.21
N LEU A 47 -23.50 32.57 9.86
CA LEU A 47 -22.92 31.59 10.77
C LEU A 47 -21.58 32.10 11.29
N SER A 48 -21.43 32.17 12.62
CA SER A 48 -20.11 32.35 13.22
C SER A 48 -19.27 31.08 13.07
N LEU A 49 -17.95 31.19 13.15
CA LEU A 49 -17.03 30.03 13.13
C LEU A 49 -17.35 29.02 14.24
N GLU A 50 -17.70 29.51 15.43
CA GLU A 50 -18.14 28.67 16.54
C GLU A 50 -19.42 27.89 16.21
N THR A 51 -20.38 28.52 15.53
CA THR A 51 -21.60 27.84 15.09
C THR A 51 -21.28 26.76 14.06
N ILE A 52 -20.38 27.04 13.11
CA ILE A 52 -19.94 26.07 12.11
C ILE A 52 -19.23 24.86 12.76
N ALA A 53 -18.41 25.09 13.78
CA ALA A 53 -17.74 24.02 14.53
C ALA A 53 -18.78 23.14 15.24
N ARG A 54 -19.77 23.75 15.92
CA ARG A 54 -20.86 23.00 16.57
C ARG A 54 -21.69 22.19 15.58
N ILE A 55 -21.98 22.75 14.39
CA ILE A 55 -22.67 22.05 13.30
C ILE A 55 -21.82 20.86 12.81
N SER A 56 -20.50 21.04 12.64
CA SER A 56 -19.57 19.99 12.21
C SER A 56 -19.53 18.83 13.22
N THR A 57 -19.48 19.14 14.52
CA THR A 57 -19.55 18.15 15.60
C THR A 57 -20.90 17.42 15.62
N ALA A 58 -22.01 18.16 15.54
CA ALA A 58 -23.36 17.57 15.56
C ALA A 58 -23.63 16.67 14.33
N LEU A 59 -23.02 17.01 13.18
CA LEU A 59 -23.04 16.22 11.95
C LEU A 59 -21.87 15.23 11.85
N GLY A 60 -20.97 15.15 12.83
CA GLY A 60 -19.77 14.30 12.85
C GLY A 60 -18.95 14.30 11.56
N LYS A 61 -18.88 15.44 10.86
CA LYS A 61 -18.18 15.63 9.57
C LYS A 61 -17.74 17.09 9.51
N ASP A 62 -16.49 17.33 9.11
CA ASP A 62 -15.97 18.69 9.01
C ASP A 62 -16.63 19.43 7.85
N ILE A 63 -17.37 20.50 8.17
CA ILE A 63 -18.11 21.32 7.19
C ILE A 63 -17.23 22.46 6.67
N VAL A 64 -16.29 22.90 7.51
CA VAL A 64 -15.24 23.84 7.16
C VAL A 64 -13.94 23.31 7.73
N THR A 65 -13.00 22.99 6.84
CA THR A 65 -11.66 22.55 7.23
C THR A 65 -10.79 23.78 7.51
N LEU A 66 -10.88 24.33 8.72
CA LEU A 66 -9.94 25.35 9.19
C LEU A 66 -8.73 24.63 9.81
N ASN A 67 -7.64 24.60 9.05
CA ASN A 67 -6.31 24.13 9.44
C ASN A 67 -6.20 22.65 9.84
N HIS A 68 -6.01 21.78 8.85
CA HIS A 68 -4.99 20.74 9.01
C HIS A 68 -3.60 21.38 8.90
N PRO A 69 -2.58 20.88 9.61
CA PRO A 69 -1.21 21.33 9.37
C PRO A 69 -0.85 21.05 7.91
N LYS A 70 -0.73 22.12 7.12
CA LYS A 70 -0.20 22.20 5.74
C LYS A 70 -0.90 21.34 4.68
N SER A 71 -1.97 21.86 4.04
CA SER A 71 -2.11 21.56 2.61
C SER A 71 -0.96 22.25 1.89
N LEU A 72 0.03 21.47 1.48
CA LEU A 72 1.16 21.98 0.72
C LEU A 72 0.64 22.42 -0.65
N SER A 73 0.54 23.72 -0.87
CA SER A 73 0.23 24.29 -2.18
C SER A 73 1.53 24.59 -2.90
N PHE A 74 1.69 24.09 -4.11
CA PHE A 74 2.79 24.45 -4.99
C PHE A 74 2.30 25.50 -5.98
N GLU A 75 3.00 26.64 -6.03
CA GLU A 75 2.84 27.63 -7.09
C GLU A 75 3.98 27.45 -8.09
N ILE A 76 3.64 27.22 -9.36
CA ILE A 76 4.62 26.98 -10.43
C ILE A 76 4.59 28.18 -11.38
N ASN A 77 5.69 28.93 -11.40
CA ASN A 77 5.92 30.00 -12.36
C ASN A 77 6.53 29.40 -13.64
N GLY A 78 5.69 29.23 -14.67
CA GLY A 78 6.06 28.60 -15.95
C GLY A 78 7.02 29.44 -16.82
N GLY A 79 7.33 28.92 -18.01
CA GLY A 79 8.20 29.59 -19.00
C GLY A 79 9.70 29.52 -18.67
N LYS A 80 10.11 28.58 -17.82
CA LYS A 80 11.51 28.35 -17.44
C LYS A 80 12.05 27.08 -18.09
N GLU A 81 13.24 27.16 -18.64
CA GLU A 81 14.01 25.99 -19.06
C GLU A 81 14.72 25.37 -17.86
N LEU A 82 14.79 24.04 -17.84
CA LEU A 82 15.52 23.25 -16.87
C LEU A 82 16.91 22.90 -17.40
N HIS A 83 17.88 22.88 -16.50
CA HIS A 83 19.23 22.43 -16.77
C HIS A 83 19.79 21.72 -15.54
N GLY A 84 20.74 20.81 -15.75
CA GLY A 84 21.44 20.11 -14.68
C GLY A 84 21.19 18.61 -14.68
N GLU A 85 21.27 18.03 -13.49
CA GLU A 85 21.28 16.58 -13.30
C GLU A 85 20.36 16.17 -12.16
N ILE A 86 19.68 15.04 -12.34
CA ILE A 86 18.92 14.39 -11.29
C ILE A 86 19.24 12.89 -11.26
N THR A 87 19.35 12.33 -10.05
CA THR A 87 19.53 10.89 -9.84
C THR A 87 18.21 10.28 -9.37
N MET A 88 17.74 9.23 -10.04
CA MET A 88 16.49 8.56 -9.70
C MET A 88 16.58 7.83 -8.36
N LYS A 89 15.48 7.87 -7.62
CA LYS A 89 15.34 7.16 -6.36
C LYS A 89 15.01 5.69 -6.63
N SER A 90 15.25 4.88 -5.60
CA SER A 90 14.80 3.48 -5.58
C SER A 90 13.27 3.41 -5.66
N SER A 91 12.77 2.46 -6.44
CA SER A 91 11.35 2.26 -6.66
C SER A 91 10.63 1.89 -5.36
N LYS A 92 9.49 2.55 -5.13
CA LYS A 92 8.54 2.14 -4.09
C LYS A 92 8.11 0.69 -4.28
N ASN A 93 7.67 0.33 -5.48
CA ASN A 93 7.01 -0.95 -5.74
C ASN A 93 7.99 -2.11 -5.53
N ALA A 94 9.22 -1.97 -6.03
CA ALA A 94 10.27 -2.94 -5.79
C ALA A 94 10.63 -3.04 -4.30
N THR A 95 10.76 -1.91 -3.61
CA THR A 95 11.01 -1.89 -2.16
C THR A 95 9.92 -2.64 -1.39
N VAL A 96 8.64 -2.41 -1.71
CA VAL A 96 7.51 -3.10 -1.09
C VAL A 96 7.58 -4.62 -1.27
N ALA A 97 7.88 -5.09 -2.49
CA ALA A 97 8.05 -6.51 -2.77
C ALA A 97 9.23 -7.12 -1.97
N ILE A 98 10.35 -6.39 -1.87
CA ILE A 98 11.53 -6.83 -1.11
C ILE A 98 11.26 -6.82 0.40
N LEU A 99 10.46 -5.88 0.93
CA LEU A 99 10.03 -5.89 2.32
C LEU A 99 9.26 -7.18 2.65
N ALA A 100 8.34 -7.58 1.78
CA ALA A 100 7.63 -8.85 1.92
C ALA A 100 8.58 -10.05 1.83
N ALA A 101 9.49 -10.05 0.85
CA ALA A 101 10.49 -11.11 0.65
C ALA A 101 11.50 -11.23 1.80
N SER A 102 11.75 -10.13 2.52
CA SER A 102 12.66 -10.13 3.67
C SER A 102 12.21 -11.09 4.77
N LEU A 103 10.89 -11.33 4.90
CA LEU A 103 10.32 -12.30 5.83
C LEU A 103 10.74 -13.74 5.53
N LEU A 104 11.07 -14.08 4.28
CA LEU A 104 11.54 -15.43 3.94
C LEU A 104 12.95 -15.71 4.49
N ASN A 105 13.77 -14.68 4.66
CA ASN A 105 15.15 -14.79 5.09
C ASN A 105 15.27 -14.76 6.62
N LYS A 106 15.74 -15.86 7.23
CA LYS A 106 16.06 -15.92 8.68
C LYS A 106 17.35 -15.19 9.07
N GLY A 107 18.13 -14.76 8.08
CA GLY A 107 19.31 -13.92 8.27
C GLY A 107 18.95 -12.43 8.33
N THR A 108 19.92 -11.58 7.99
CA THR A 108 19.75 -10.13 7.96
C THR A 108 19.70 -9.64 6.52
N THR A 109 18.68 -8.85 6.20
CA THR A 109 18.50 -8.19 4.91
C THR A 109 18.81 -6.71 5.05
N TYR A 110 19.72 -6.19 4.23
CA TYR A 110 20.01 -4.76 4.11
C TYR A 110 19.44 -4.26 2.78
N ILE A 111 18.50 -3.32 2.83
CA ILE A 111 17.95 -2.64 1.66
C ILE A 111 18.62 -1.27 1.56
N GLU A 112 19.35 -1.02 0.48
CA GLU A 112 20.03 0.25 0.25
C GLU A 112 19.08 1.29 -0.34
N ASN A 113 19.21 2.54 0.10
CA ASN A 113 18.45 3.67 -0.44
C ASN A 113 16.93 3.41 -0.49
N ALA A 114 16.36 2.81 0.56
CA ALA A 114 14.93 2.58 0.62
C ALA A 114 14.16 3.94 0.66
N PRO A 115 13.09 4.10 -0.13
CA PRO A 115 12.32 5.33 -0.17
C PRO A 115 11.61 5.57 1.17
N ARG A 116 11.77 6.78 1.71
CA ARG A 116 11.16 7.23 2.97
C ARG A 116 9.79 7.84 2.72
N ILE A 117 8.85 6.99 2.34
CA ILE A 117 7.47 7.36 1.99
C ILE A 117 6.47 6.63 2.87
N GLU A 118 5.28 7.21 2.97
CA GLU A 118 4.21 6.73 3.85
C GLU A 118 3.94 5.23 3.71
N GLU A 119 3.82 4.73 2.47
CA GLU A 119 3.59 3.31 2.19
C GLU A 119 4.65 2.39 2.83
N VAL A 120 5.94 2.76 2.73
CA VAL A 120 7.05 2.00 3.32
C VAL A 120 6.97 2.08 4.84
N PHE A 121 6.75 3.27 5.41
CA PHE A 121 6.62 3.42 6.85
C PHE A 121 5.50 2.55 7.43
N ARG A 122 4.33 2.49 6.78
CA ARG A 122 3.22 1.64 7.24
C ARG A 122 3.57 0.15 7.22
N LEU A 123 4.28 -0.32 6.21
CA LEU A 123 4.74 -1.71 6.16
C LEU A 123 5.81 -2.01 7.22
N LEU A 124 6.71 -1.05 7.50
CA LEU A 124 7.70 -1.20 8.57
C LEU A 124 7.04 -1.26 9.95
N GLU A 125 6.07 -0.40 10.24
CA GLU A 125 5.27 -0.44 11.47
C GLU A 125 4.62 -1.81 11.66
N VAL A 126 4.05 -2.38 10.58
CA VAL A 126 3.48 -3.73 10.62
C VAL A 126 4.56 -4.78 10.88
N LEU A 127 5.69 -4.75 10.19
CA LEU A 127 6.80 -5.68 10.42
C LEU A 127 7.30 -5.64 11.87
N GLU A 128 7.51 -4.44 12.42
CA GLU A 128 7.92 -4.24 13.81
C GLU A 128 6.88 -4.79 14.79
N SER A 129 5.59 -4.54 14.55
CA SER A 129 4.49 -5.01 15.39
C SER A 129 4.44 -6.55 15.51
N ILE A 130 4.79 -7.27 14.44
CA ILE A 130 4.84 -8.74 14.42
C ILE A 130 6.20 -9.31 14.87
N GLY A 131 7.09 -8.47 15.39
CA GLY A 131 8.35 -8.85 16.04
C GLY A 131 9.57 -8.86 15.11
N VAL A 132 9.47 -8.31 13.90
CA VAL A 132 10.64 -8.12 13.01
C VAL A 132 11.46 -6.95 13.50
N HIS A 133 12.78 -7.15 13.63
CA HIS A 133 13.66 -6.04 13.92
C HIS A 133 13.88 -5.24 12.63
N VAL A 134 13.48 -3.97 12.65
CA VAL A 134 13.69 -3.02 11.56
C VAL A 134 14.51 -1.85 12.11
N LYS A 135 15.51 -1.40 11.35
CA LYS A 135 16.32 -0.24 11.73
C LYS A 135 16.76 0.53 10.50
N TRP A 136 16.51 1.83 10.49
CA TRP A 136 17.14 2.74 9.54
C TRP A 136 18.61 2.93 9.92
N ILE A 137 19.51 2.71 8.96
CA ILE A 137 20.95 2.92 9.09
C ILE A 137 21.42 3.87 7.97
N LYS A 138 22.50 4.62 8.21
CA LYS A 138 23.12 5.50 7.18
C LYS A 138 22.14 6.46 6.47
N GLY A 139 21.05 6.86 7.13
CA GLY A 139 20.05 7.80 6.61
C GLY A 139 18.93 7.13 5.81
N THR A 140 19.23 6.35 4.77
CA THR A 140 18.24 5.78 3.83
C THR A 140 18.31 4.26 3.70
N ASP A 141 19.29 3.62 4.31
CA ASP A 141 19.41 2.17 4.28
C ASP A 141 18.54 1.55 5.37
N LEU A 142 17.99 0.37 5.11
CA LEU A 142 17.18 -0.40 6.05
C LEU A 142 17.87 -1.70 6.40
N GLU A 143 18.00 -1.98 7.69
CA GLU A 143 18.34 -3.30 8.22
C GLU A 143 17.08 -4.00 8.71
N ILE A 144 16.84 -5.22 8.22
CA ILE A 144 15.67 -6.03 8.54
C ILE A 144 16.13 -7.41 8.98
N LYS A 145 15.64 -7.86 10.15
CA LYS A 145 15.92 -9.19 10.69
C LYS A 145 14.65 -9.80 11.27
N PRO A 146 14.04 -10.78 10.57
CA PRO A 146 12.88 -11.50 11.07
C PRO A 146 13.21 -12.35 12.31
N PRO A 147 12.26 -12.52 13.24
CA PRO A 147 12.41 -13.42 14.37
C PRO A 147 12.26 -14.88 13.92
N ALA A 148 12.57 -15.82 14.83
CA ALA A 148 12.32 -17.24 14.59
C ALA A 148 10.82 -17.51 14.34
N LYS A 149 9.93 -16.87 15.11
CA LYS A 149 8.47 -16.94 15.02
C LYS A 149 7.87 -15.54 15.00
N LEU A 150 6.87 -15.30 14.15
CA LEU A 150 6.16 -14.03 14.06
C LEU A 150 5.07 -13.95 15.14
N ARG A 151 4.80 -12.73 15.60
CA ARG A 151 3.76 -12.38 16.58
C ARG A 151 2.55 -11.79 15.88
N LEU A 152 1.86 -12.59 15.07
CA LEU A 152 0.72 -12.12 14.27
C LEU A 152 -0.47 -11.66 15.13
N ASP A 153 -0.53 -12.11 16.39
CA ASP A 153 -1.47 -11.61 17.41
C ASP A 153 -1.31 -10.11 17.71
N ARG A 154 -0.15 -9.52 17.38
CA ARG A 154 0.21 -8.13 17.65
C ARG A 154 0.21 -7.23 16.43
N ILE A 155 -0.29 -7.72 15.28
CA ILE A 155 -0.26 -6.96 14.04
C ILE A 155 -0.91 -5.58 14.23
N ASP A 156 -0.19 -4.52 13.86
CA ASP A 156 -0.73 -3.16 13.87
C ASP A 156 -1.81 -3.04 12.79
N ALA A 157 -3.06 -3.20 13.21
CA ALA A 157 -4.21 -3.16 12.32
C ALA A 157 -4.43 -1.77 11.71
N GLU A 158 -4.05 -0.69 12.38
CA GLU A 158 -4.25 0.66 11.87
C GLU A 158 -3.23 1.00 10.79
N ALA A 159 -1.97 0.59 10.98
CA ALA A 159 -0.96 0.65 9.92
C ALA A 159 -1.33 -0.25 8.73
N ALA A 160 -1.71 -1.50 8.99
CA ALA A 160 -2.07 -2.47 7.95
C ALA A 160 -3.27 -2.03 7.10
N LYS A 161 -4.30 -1.41 7.70
CA LYS A 161 -5.46 -0.89 6.96
C LYS A 161 -5.12 0.30 6.07
N LYS A 162 -4.07 1.07 6.38
CA LYS A 162 -3.68 2.26 5.58
C LYS A 162 -3.00 1.92 4.27
N THR A 163 -2.61 0.65 4.07
CA THR A 163 -1.94 0.18 2.85
C THR A 163 -2.66 -1.03 2.27
N ARG A 164 -2.77 -1.11 0.94
CA ARG A 164 -3.25 -2.32 0.26
C ARG A 164 -2.15 -3.35 0.05
N SER A 165 -0.89 -2.92 0.13
CA SER A 165 0.29 -3.75 -0.12
C SER A 165 0.50 -4.81 0.96
N ILE A 166 -0.19 -4.73 2.11
CA ILE A 166 -0.09 -5.74 3.17
C ILE A 166 -0.48 -7.15 2.69
N ILE A 167 -1.31 -7.26 1.65
CA ILE A 167 -1.67 -8.52 1.00
C ILE A 167 -0.45 -9.32 0.49
N MET A 168 0.66 -8.62 0.20
CA MET A 168 1.93 -9.21 -0.22
C MET A 168 2.60 -10.04 0.87
N PHE A 169 2.26 -9.81 2.13
CA PHE A 169 2.87 -10.56 3.22
C PHE A 169 2.32 -11.98 3.32
N ILE A 170 1.14 -12.26 2.73
CA ILE A 170 0.53 -13.59 2.79
C ILE A 170 1.45 -14.66 2.17
N GLY A 171 2.04 -14.37 1.00
CA GLY A 171 2.95 -15.29 0.32
C GLY A 171 4.21 -15.61 1.13
N ALA A 172 4.66 -14.71 2.02
CA ALA A 172 5.80 -14.96 2.89
C ALA A 172 5.41 -15.58 4.25
N ILE A 173 4.32 -15.08 4.86
CA ILE A 173 3.84 -15.52 6.18
C ILE A 173 3.31 -16.95 6.14
N MET A 174 2.82 -17.45 5.01
CA MET A 174 2.37 -18.84 4.87
C MET A 174 3.44 -19.89 5.22
N HIS A 175 4.72 -19.52 5.21
CA HIS A 175 5.81 -20.41 5.62
C HIS A 175 6.00 -20.48 7.15
N TYR A 176 5.39 -19.57 7.91
CA TYR A 176 5.50 -19.47 9.37
C TYR A 176 4.32 -20.08 10.13
N HIS A 177 3.09 -19.91 9.63
CA HIS A 177 1.87 -20.28 10.33
C HIS A 177 0.91 -21.03 9.39
N ASN A 178 0.20 -22.01 9.94
CA ASN A 178 -0.85 -22.72 9.20
C ASN A 178 -2.20 -21.98 9.22
N GLU A 179 -2.38 -21.04 10.16
CA GLU A 179 -3.58 -20.22 10.27
C GLU A 179 -3.19 -18.84 10.80
N PHE A 180 -3.69 -17.78 10.17
CA PHE A 180 -3.43 -16.40 10.57
C PHE A 180 -4.42 -15.41 9.96
N GLU A 181 -4.42 -14.17 10.46
CA GLU A 181 -5.29 -13.10 9.99
C GLU A 181 -4.46 -11.90 9.51
N ILE A 182 -4.92 -11.24 8.44
CA ILE A 182 -4.32 -10.00 7.92
C ILE A 182 -5.39 -8.91 7.85
N PRO A 183 -5.25 -7.79 8.60
CA PRO A 183 -6.17 -6.67 8.52
C PRO A 183 -6.16 -5.99 7.14
N PHE A 184 -7.30 -5.47 6.68
CA PHE A 184 -7.38 -4.66 5.45
C PHE A 184 -8.42 -3.55 5.58
N ALA A 185 -8.24 -2.45 4.85
CA ALA A 185 -9.26 -1.39 4.79
C ALA A 185 -10.38 -1.70 3.79
N GLY A 186 -11.62 -1.66 4.27
CA GLY A 186 -12.82 -1.70 3.44
C GLY A 186 -13.92 -2.61 3.98
N GLY A 187 -15.05 -2.64 3.25
CA GLY A 187 -16.12 -3.61 3.49
C GLY A 187 -15.87 -4.94 2.76
N CYS A 188 -16.60 -5.99 3.15
CA CYS A 188 -16.43 -7.36 2.63
C CYS A 188 -16.41 -7.45 1.09
N HIS A 189 -17.19 -6.64 0.38
CA HIS A 189 -17.21 -6.63 -1.10
C HIS A 189 -15.96 -6.01 -1.74
N LEU A 190 -15.41 -4.93 -1.16
CA LEU A 190 -14.19 -4.28 -1.66
C LEU A 190 -12.97 -5.18 -1.42
N GLY A 191 -12.92 -5.87 -0.28
CA GLY A 191 -11.87 -6.84 0.04
C GLY A 191 -11.81 -7.98 -0.97
N LYS A 192 -12.98 -8.54 -1.36
CA LYS A 192 -13.08 -9.67 -2.31
C LYS A 192 -12.55 -9.36 -3.71
N ARG A 193 -12.90 -8.19 -4.27
CA ARG A 193 -12.42 -7.80 -5.61
C ARG A 193 -10.91 -7.56 -5.64
N THR A 194 -10.34 -7.09 -4.54
CA THR A 194 -8.92 -6.72 -4.44
C THR A 194 -8.00 -7.94 -4.29
N ILE A 195 -8.51 -9.09 -3.83
CA ILE A 195 -7.70 -10.27 -3.50
C ILE A 195 -7.80 -11.41 -4.53
N ALA A 196 -8.75 -11.38 -5.46
CA ALA A 196 -9.06 -12.52 -6.33
C ALA A 196 -7.83 -13.12 -7.03
N ALA A 197 -6.98 -12.29 -7.64
CA ALA A 197 -5.75 -12.75 -8.30
C ALA A 197 -4.73 -13.37 -7.33
N HIS A 198 -4.59 -12.80 -6.12
CA HIS A 198 -3.72 -13.35 -5.08
C HIS A 198 -4.25 -14.67 -4.54
N GLN A 199 -5.56 -14.76 -4.30
CA GLN A 199 -6.21 -15.99 -3.84
C GLN A 199 -6.01 -17.11 -4.87
N PHE A 200 -6.27 -16.84 -6.15
CA PHE A 200 -6.10 -17.83 -7.20
C PHE A 200 -4.67 -18.37 -7.27
N ALA A 201 -3.67 -17.47 -7.18
CA ALA A 201 -2.28 -17.85 -7.21
C ALA A 201 -1.86 -18.66 -5.98
N LEU A 202 -2.23 -18.21 -4.78
CA LEU A 202 -1.81 -18.82 -3.51
C LEU A 202 -2.58 -20.13 -3.19
N GLU A 203 -3.80 -20.31 -3.69
CA GLU A 203 -4.57 -21.55 -3.53
C GLU A 203 -3.88 -22.76 -4.17
N GLN A 204 -3.12 -22.55 -5.24
CA GLN A 204 -2.28 -23.59 -5.85
C GLN A 204 -1.18 -24.08 -4.89
N PHE A 205 -0.70 -23.21 -4.00
CA PHE A 205 0.23 -23.55 -2.91
C PHE A 205 -0.49 -24.02 -1.63
N GLY A 206 -1.81 -24.14 -1.67
CA GLY A 206 -2.62 -24.61 -0.56
C GLY A 206 -3.02 -23.54 0.45
N VAL A 207 -2.99 -22.27 0.05
CA VAL A 207 -3.45 -21.15 0.87
C VAL A 207 -4.90 -20.83 0.54
N PHE A 208 -5.79 -20.96 1.52
CA PHE A 208 -7.18 -20.59 1.42
C PHE A 208 -7.39 -19.24 2.12
N ILE A 209 -8.03 -18.30 1.43
CA ILE A 209 -8.24 -16.94 1.94
C ILE A 209 -9.74 -16.67 2.01
N GLU A 210 -10.24 -16.41 3.21
CA GLU A 210 -11.61 -16.01 3.45
C GLU A 210 -11.66 -14.52 3.79
N THR A 211 -12.48 -13.75 3.06
CA THR A 211 -12.68 -12.32 3.36
C THR A 211 -13.78 -12.17 4.41
N GLN A 212 -13.40 -11.69 5.59
CA GLN A 212 -14.32 -11.31 6.67
C GLN A 212 -14.30 -9.79 6.89
N SER A 213 -15.17 -9.26 7.75
CA SER A 213 -15.31 -7.82 7.96
C SER A 213 -14.00 -7.20 8.47
N GLY A 214 -13.28 -6.48 7.60
CA GLY A 214 -12.03 -5.78 7.92
C GLY A 214 -10.78 -6.65 8.03
N LYS A 215 -10.84 -7.95 7.69
CA LYS A 215 -9.70 -8.87 7.75
C LYS A 215 -9.80 -10.03 6.75
N TYR A 216 -8.65 -10.49 6.30
CA TYR A 216 -8.50 -11.77 5.62
C TYR A 216 -8.18 -12.83 6.66
N VAL A 217 -8.90 -13.95 6.63
CA VAL A 217 -8.60 -15.16 7.42
C VAL A 217 -7.95 -16.16 6.49
N ILE A 218 -6.73 -16.58 6.83
CA ILE A 218 -5.89 -17.42 5.98
C ILE A 218 -5.69 -18.78 6.64
N LYS A 219 -5.91 -19.85 5.88
CA LYS A 219 -5.58 -21.23 6.25
C LYS A 219 -4.62 -21.81 5.23
N VAL A 220 -3.57 -22.49 5.70
CA VAL A 220 -2.50 -23.02 4.86
C VAL A 220 -2.41 -24.53 5.02
N GLY A 221 -2.81 -25.24 3.98
CA GLY A 221 -2.54 -26.66 3.79
C GLY A 221 -1.50 -26.82 2.69
N LYS A 222 -0.21 -26.68 3.03
CA LYS A 222 0.91 -26.57 2.07
C LYS A 222 0.85 -27.60 0.94
N LYS A 223 0.91 -27.12 -0.30
CA LYS A 223 1.04 -27.92 -1.53
C LYS A 223 2.36 -27.60 -2.22
N GLN A 224 2.83 -28.52 -3.05
CA GLN A 224 4.02 -28.35 -3.90
C GLN A 224 3.59 -28.41 -5.38
N PRO A 225 2.98 -27.34 -5.92
CA PRO A 225 2.51 -27.35 -7.30
C PRO A 225 3.68 -27.35 -8.28
N GLU A 226 3.62 -28.21 -9.30
CA GLU A 226 4.56 -28.17 -10.42
C GLU A 226 4.26 -27.02 -11.39
N ASN A 227 2.98 -26.65 -11.52
CA ASN A 227 2.51 -25.57 -12.39
C ASN A 227 1.51 -24.68 -11.64
N VAL A 228 1.67 -23.37 -11.82
CA VAL A 228 0.77 -22.34 -11.30
C VAL A 228 0.45 -21.41 -12.46
N THR A 229 -0.78 -21.44 -12.95
CA THR A 229 -1.24 -20.45 -13.94
C THR A 229 -1.86 -19.29 -13.20
N MET A 230 -1.46 -18.06 -13.51
CA MET A 230 -2.07 -16.86 -12.91
C MET A 230 -3.45 -16.61 -13.50
N TYR A 231 -4.36 -16.04 -12.70
CA TYR A 231 -5.69 -15.62 -13.17
C TYR A 231 -5.61 -14.43 -14.15
N GLU A 232 -4.74 -13.48 -13.83
CA GLU A 232 -4.42 -12.29 -14.62
C GLU A 232 -2.94 -11.94 -14.45
N MET A 233 -2.39 -11.15 -15.36
CA MET A 233 -1.00 -10.64 -15.27
C MET A 233 -0.91 -9.48 -14.26
N GLY A 234 -1.25 -9.75 -13.00
CA GLY A 234 -1.12 -8.80 -11.90
C GLY A 234 0.27 -8.84 -11.27
N ASP A 235 0.92 -7.68 -11.13
CA ASP A 235 2.26 -7.54 -10.55
C ASP A 235 2.32 -8.13 -9.13
N THR A 236 1.47 -7.64 -8.23
CA THR A 236 1.45 -8.04 -6.82
C THR A 236 1.01 -9.50 -6.63
N ALA A 237 0.10 -10.00 -7.47
CA ALA A 237 -0.29 -11.40 -7.44
C ALA A 237 0.87 -12.32 -7.87
N THR A 238 1.61 -11.93 -8.91
CA THR A 238 2.79 -12.65 -9.39
C THR A 238 3.89 -12.66 -8.34
N GLU A 239 4.13 -11.51 -7.70
CA GLU A 239 5.08 -11.40 -6.59
C GLU A 239 4.68 -12.32 -5.42
N ASN A 240 3.39 -12.42 -5.06
CA ASN A 240 2.93 -13.34 -4.01
C ASN A 240 3.17 -14.81 -4.38
N ALA A 241 2.94 -15.17 -5.64
CA ALA A 241 3.23 -16.51 -6.16
C ALA A 241 4.74 -16.81 -6.09
N LEU A 242 5.59 -15.84 -6.41
CA LEU A 242 7.05 -15.95 -6.30
C LEU A 242 7.49 -16.14 -4.84
N LEU A 243 6.92 -15.39 -3.90
CA LEU A 243 7.21 -15.52 -2.48
C LEU A 243 6.85 -16.93 -1.95
N ALA A 244 5.68 -17.44 -2.34
CA ALA A 244 5.24 -18.78 -1.99
C ALA A 244 6.12 -19.88 -2.63
N ALA A 245 6.45 -19.73 -3.91
CA ALA A 245 7.28 -20.68 -4.64
C ALA A 245 8.73 -20.73 -4.12
N ALA A 246 9.29 -19.59 -3.72
CA ALA A 246 10.68 -19.47 -3.27
C ALA A 246 11.03 -20.39 -2.09
N MET A 247 10.08 -20.64 -1.19
CA MET A 247 10.24 -21.49 -0.01
C MET A 247 9.41 -22.79 -0.09
N THR A 248 8.90 -23.12 -1.28
CA THR A 248 8.22 -24.39 -1.57
C THR A 248 9.21 -25.31 -2.28
N LYS A 249 9.69 -26.36 -1.60
CA LYS A 249 10.70 -27.27 -2.14
C LYS A 249 10.25 -27.86 -3.48
N GLY A 250 11.13 -27.81 -4.47
CA GLY A 250 10.90 -28.39 -5.79
C GLY A 250 10.86 -27.32 -6.89
N LYS A 251 10.41 -27.75 -8.08
CA LYS A 251 10.31 -26.90 -9.26
C LYS A 251 8.85 -26.49 -9.45
N THR A 252 8.59 -25.18 -9.47
CA THR A 252 7.28 -24.62 -9.78
C THR A 252 7.37 -23.71 -11.00
N THR A 253 6.53 -23.97 -12.00
CA THR A 253 6.42 -23.15 -13.20
C THR A 253 5.23 -22.21 -13.06
N ILE A 254 5.48 -20.92 -12.91
CA ILE A 254 4.47 -19.87 -12.87
C ILE A 254 4.24 -19.37 -14.30
N ARG A 255 3.02 -19.52 -14.83
CA ARG A 255 2.62 -19.11 -16.17
C ARG A 255 1.69 -17.90 -16.10
N PHE A 256 1.72 -17.08 -17.14
CA PHE A 256 0.97 -15.82 -17.19
C PHE A 256 1.41 -14.87 -16.06
N ALA A 257 2.70 -14.92 -15.72
CA ALA A 257 3.34 -14.03 -14.76
C ALA A 257 3.47 -12.62 -15.36
N ALA A 258 3.32 -11.59 -14.52
CA ALA A 258 3.66 -10.24 -14.91
C ALA A 258 5.18 -10.09 -15.08
N SER A 259 5.61 -9.45 -16.16
CA SER A 259 7.04 -9.25 -16.49
C SER A 259 7.56 -7.87 -16.10
N ASN A 260 6.82 -7.13 -15.29
CA ASN A 260 7.13 -5.74 -14.94
C ASN A 260 8.38 -5.63 -14.04
N TYR A 261 8.98 -4.43 -13.98
CA TYR A 261 10.29 -4.22 -13.38
C TYR A 261 10.37 -4.65 -11.89
N MET A 262 9.31 -4.43 -11.10
CA MET A 262 9.28 -4.81 -9.68
C MET A 262 9.25 -6.33 -9.48
N VAL A 263 8.61 -7.06 -10.40
CA VAL A 263 8.60 -8.54 -10.39
C VAL A 263 9.99 -9.06 -10.71
N GLN A 264 10.66 -8.46 -11.70
CA GLN A 264 12.04 -8.80 -12.04
C GLN A 264 13.00 -8.51 -10.89
N ASP A 265 12.85 -7.36 -10.23
CA ASP A 265 13.67 -6.97 -9.08
C ASP A 265 13.48 -7.94 -7.89
N LEU A 266 12.24 -8.37 -7.64
CA LEU A 266 11.97 -9.44 -6.67
C LEU A 266 12.66 -10.75 -7.05
N CYS A 267 12.63 -11.15 -8.32
CA CYS A 267 13.32 -12.36 -8.78
C CYS A 267 14.84 -12.27 -8.51
N LEU A 268 15.46 -11.13 -8.81
CA LEU A 268 16.88 -10.89 -8.59
C LEU A 268 17.23 -10.90 -7.10
N PHE A 269 16.37 -10.33 -6.24
CA PHE A 269 16.52 -10.40 -4.80
C PHE A 269 16.45 -11.85 -4.29
N LEU A 270 15.46 -12.63 -4.73
CA LEU A 270 15.33 -14.05 -4.37
C LEU A 270 16.53 -14.88 -4.86
N GLN A 271 17.11 -14.56 -6.03
CA GLN A 271 18.36 -15.17 -6.49
C GLN A 271 19.54 -14.89 -5.55
N LYS A 272 19.67 -13.66 -5.01
CA LYS A 272 20.67 -13.36 -3.97
C LYS A 272 20.45 -14.18 -2.69
N LEU A 273 19.19 -14.48 -2.37
CA LEU A 273 18.83 -15.36 -1.26
C LEU A 273 19.12 -16.85 -1.54
N GLY A 274 19.45 -17.22 -2.78
CA GLY A 274 19.83 -18.59 -3.18
C GLY A 274 18.72 -19.37 -3.87
N VAL A 275 17.60 -18.72 -4.21
CA VAL A 275 16.52 -19.33 -5.00
C VAL A 275 16.93 -19.26 -6.46
N LYS A 276 16.93 -20.39 -7.18
CA LYS A 276 17.15 -20.33 -8.64
C LYS A 276 15.83 -19.97 -9.31
N ILE A 277 15.87 -18.98 -10.21
CA ILE A 277 14.71 -18.53 -10.99
C ILE A 277 15.14 -18.39 -12.45
N ASP A 278 14.47 -19.10 -13.35
CA ASP A 278 14.66 -19.03 -14.79
C ASP A 278 13.48 -18.27 -15.45
N GLY A 279 13.73 -17.60 -16.57
CA GLY A 279 12.69 -16.89 -17.33
C GLY A 279 12.35 -15.48 -16.84
N ILE A 280 13.20 -14.87 -16.02
CA ILE A 280 13.02 -13.49 -15.50
C ILE A 280 12.77 -12.53 -16.67
N GLY A 281 11.72 -11.69 -16.54
CA GLY A 281 11.29 -10.76 -17.58
C GLY A 281 10.38 -11.36 -18.65
N THR A 282 10.05 -12.65 -18.56
CA THR A 282 9.08 -13.31 -19.45
C THR A 282 7.77 -13.62 -18.70
N ALA A 283 6.73 -14.01 -19.44
CA ALA A 283 5.45 -14.43 -18.87
C ALA A 283 5.47 -15.84 -18.25
N THR A 284 6.62 -16.54 -18.29
CA THR A 284 6.79 -17.87 -17.68
C THR A 284 8.04 -17.90 -16.82
N LEU A 285 7.84 -18.03 -15.50
CA LEU A 285 8.91 -18.11 -14.52
C LEU A 285 9.02 -19.53 -14.00
N THR A 286 10.24 -20.08 -13.96
CA THR A 286 10.49 -21.37 -13.31
C THR A 286 11.28 -21.13 -12.04
N VAL A 287 10.65 -21.40 -10.90
CA VAL A 287 11.22 -21.21 -9.56
C VAL A 287 11.65 -22.57 -9.01
N HIS A 288 12.90 -22.65 -8.56
CA HIS A 288 13.42 -23.80 -7.84
C HIS A 288 13.49 -23.43 -6.35
N GLY A 289 12.42 -23.74 -5.63
CA GLY A 289 12.25 -23.34 -4.25
C GLY A 289 13.16 -24.11 -3.29
N VAL A 290 13.52 -23.46 -2.19
CA VAL A 290 14.44 -23.97 -1.17
C VAL A 290 13.71 -24.24 0.14
N ASP A 291 14.27 -25.09 1.00
CA ASP A 291 13.64 -25.41 2.30
C ASP A 291 13.77 -24.25 3.30
N LYS A 292 14.94 -23.60 3.33
CA LYS A 292 15.27 -22.53 4.28
C LYS A 292 16.18 -21.51 3.62
N ILE A 293 15.98 -20.24 3.97
CA ILE A 293 16.85 -19.14 3.61
C ILE A 293 17.40 -18.52 4.88
N GLN A 294 18.72 -18.47 4.99
CA GLN A 294 19.41 -17.79 6.09
C GLN A 294 20.70 -17.18 5.55
N LYS A 295 20.60 -15.93 5.07
CA LYS A 295 21.73 -15.20 4.49
C LYS A 295 21.81 -13.79 5.05
N ARG A 296 23.04 -13.28 5.12
CA ARG A 296 23.28 -11.85 5.23
C ARG A 296 23.34 -11.29 3.82
N VAL A 297 22.34 -10.52 3.41
CA VAL A 297 22.23 -10.00 2.04
C VAL A 297 22.14 -8.48 2.06
N LYS A 298 22.81 -7.85 1.10
CA LYS A 298 22.67 -6.43 0.79
C LYS A 298 22.07 -6.30 -0.60
N TYR A 299 21.02 -5.50 -0.73
CA TYR A 299 20.29 -5.35 -1.98
C TYR A 299 19.94 -3.89 -2.21
N HIS A 300 20.11 -3.42 -3.44
CA HIS A 300 19.78 -2.07 -3.85
C HIS A 300 18.60 -2.20 -4.83
N PRO A 301 17.37 -1.80 -4.43
CA PRO A 301 16.22 -1.88 -5.31
C PRO A 301 16.46 -1.11 -6.62
N ALA A 302 15.82 -1.58 -7.68
CA ALA A 302 15.81 -0.88 -8.96
C ALA A 302 15.26 0.54 -8.82
N GLU A 303 15.68 1.45 -9.69
CA GLU A 303 15.14 2.80 -9.82
C GLU A 303 13.64 2.83 -10.15
N ASP A 304 12.99 3.96 -9.90
CA ASP A 304 11.59 4.17 -10.29
C ASP A 304 11.47 4.67 -11.75
N PRO A 305 11.05 3.82 -12.71
CA PRO A 305 10.89 4.27 -14.09
C PRO A 305 9.79 5.34 -14.25
N LEU A 306 8.85 5.44 -13.31
CA LEU A 306 7.82 6.49 -13.34
C LEU A 306 8.41 7.87 -13.01
N GLU A 307 9.37 7.92 -12.08
CA GLU A 307 10.11 9.16 -11.77
C GLU A 307 10.96 9.56 -12.98
N ALA A 308 11.63 8.61 -13.63
CA ALA A 308 12.41 8.88 -14.83
C ALA A 308 11.53 9.44 -15.96
N MET A 309 10.40 8.80 -16.24
CA MET A 309 9.47 9.24 -17.28
C MET A 309 8.86 10.61 -17.00
N LEU A 310 8.64 10.97 -15.73
CA LEU A 310 8.24 12.32 -15.34
C LEU A 310 9.27 13.35 -15.79
N PHE A 311 10.56 13.16 -15.47
CA PHE A 311 11.61 14.11 -15.84
C PHE A 311 11.87 14.14 -17.35
N ILE A 312 11.78 13.00 -18.05
CA ILE A 312 11.83 12.95 -19.51
C ILE A 312 10.70 13.79 -20.11
N SER A 313 9.48 13.64 -19.60
CA SER A 313 8.30 14.38 -20.08
C SER A 313 8.46 15.88 -19.85
N VAL A 314 8.93 16.27 -18.67
CA VAL A 314 9.20 17.69 -18.34
C VAL A 314 10.24 18.25 -19.31
N ALA A 315 11.36 17.55 -19.52
CA ALA A 315 12.42 18.00 -20.42
C ALA A 315 11.93 18.19 -21.85
N ALA A 316 11.10 17.26 -22.35
CA ALA A 316 10.51 17.35 -23.68
C ALA A 316 9.57 18.56 -23.84
N ILE A 317 8.72 18.82 -22.84
CA ILE A 317 7.75 19.92 -22.88
C ILE A 317 8.44 21.28 -22.74
N THR A 318 9.50 21.38 -21.94
CA THR A 318 10.23 22.64 -21.70
C THR A 318 11.44 22.81 -22.61
N ASN A 319 11.60 21.97 -23.64
CA ASN A 319 12.75 21.94 -24.55
C ASN A 319 14.11 22.04 -23.81
N SER A 320 14.20 21.32 -22.70
CA SER A 320 15.26 21.48 -21.70
C SER A 320 16.29 20.37 -21.78
N LYS A 321 17.53 20.70 -21.43
CA LYS A 321 18.64 19.74 -21.39
C LYS A 321 18.94 19.34 -19.95
N ILE A 322 18.44 18.17 -19.54
CA ILE A 322 18.72 17.58 -18.22
C ILE A 322 19.40 16.22 -18.37
N THR A 323 20.22 15.84 -17.39
CA THR A 323 20.82 14.52 -17.28
C THR A 323 20.09 13.70 -16.22
N ILE A 324 19.55 12.54 -16.58
CA ILE A 324 18.90 11.62 -15.65
C ILE A 324 19.87 10.47 -15.36
N LYS A 325 20.35 10.37 -14.13
CA LYS A 325 21.21 9.27 -13.66
C LYS A 325 20.38 8.16 -13.03
N ARG A 326 20.89 6.92 -13.10
CA ARG A 326 20.21 5.69 -12.67
C ARG A 326 18.87 5.50 -13.38
N CYS A 327 18.93 5.36 -14.69
CA CYS A 327 17.77 5.15 -15.56
C CYS A 327 18.14 4.04 -16.56
N SER A 328 17.76 2.80 -16.25
CA SER A 328 17.99 1.61 -17.08
C SER A 328 16.90 1.39 -18.12
#